data_AF-A0A8H7VF68-F1
#
_entry.id   AF-A0A8H7VF68-F1
#
_cell.length_a   1.000
_cell.length_b   1.000
_cell.length_c   1.000
_cell.angle_alpha   90.00
_cell.angle_beta   90.00
_cell.angle_gamma   90.00
#
_symmetry.space_group_name_H-M   'P 1'
#
loop_
_entity.id
_entity.type
_entity.pdbx_description
1 polymer ?
#
loop_
_entity_poly.entity_id
_entity_poly.type
_entity_poly.pdbx_seq_one_letter_code
_entity_poly.pdbx_strand_id
1 'polypeptide(L)'
;MQYIIQERNVSFEILKRSKSLCDSWYTTQSDSINVLQSISNVISQRSATYDLPITLEDHGVIQPRLLFNQTESMEALFQKMKFFITKFGDLNDKFHNLELEASRLVAKSLTLPSKSYPLSTESMIQVTAVDPSHIYDMISKLCSMYREEFTYKSILISTLSTYVSTYDQFQNLINRWSVESHIDDQVEKDIVERIKLYKLVKVVLESGK
;
A
#
# COMPACT_ATOMS: atom_id res chain seq x y z
N MET A 1 -22.84 -28.26 -5.39
CA MET A 1 -21.44 -28.37 -5.89
C MET A 1 -21.00 -27.17 -6.74
N GLN A 2 -21.69 -26.79 -7.84
CA GLN A 2 -21.30 -25.62 -8.67
C GLN A 2 -21.26 -24.28 -7.91
N TYR A 3 -22.22 -24.02 -7.02
CA TYR A 3 -22.27 -22.79 -6.20
C TYR A 3 -21.06 -22.63 -5.26
N ILE A 4 -20.67 -23.70 -4.55
CA ILE A 4 -19.51 -23.71 -3.64
C ILE A 4 -18.21 -23.44 -4.41
N ILE A 5 -18.08 -23.99 -5.63
CA ILE A 5 -16.93 -23.76 -6.50
C ILE A 5 -16.88 -22.29 -6.95
N GLN A 6 -18.02 -21.69 -7.29
CA GLN A 6 -18.10 -20.28 -7.66
C GLN A 6 -17.76 -19.35 -6.48
N GLU A 7 -18.33 -19.60 -5.30
CA GLU A 7 -18.07 -18.83 -4.09
C GLU A 7 -16.57 -18.88 -3.69
N ARG A 8 -15.95 -20.06 -3.81
CA ARG A 8 -14.51 -20.26 -3.59
C ARG A 8 -13.66 -19.47 -4.58
N ASN A 9 -14.04 -19.48 -5.85
CA ASN A 9 -13.30 -18.73 -6.87
C ASN A 9 -13.39 -17.23 -6.59
N VAL A 10 -14.57 -16.70 -6.25
CA VAL A 10 -14.73 -15.28 -5.88
C VAL A 10 -13.91 -14.93 -4.65
N SER A 11 -14.01 -15.74 -3.60
CA SER A 11 -13.21 -15.63 -2.37
C SER A 11 -11.71 -15.56 -2.64
N PHE A 12 -11.21 -16.48 -3.49
CA PHE A 12 -9.80 -16.54 -3.83
C PHE A 12 -9.35 -15.33 -4.68
N GLU A 13 -10.18 -14.86 -5.61
CA GLU A 13 -9.89 -13.66 -6.39
C GLU A 13 -9.87 -12.40 -5.53
N ILE A 14 -10.75 -12.28 -4.52
CA ILE A 14 -10.71 -11.18 -3.54
C ILE A 14 -9.36 -11.18 -2.80
N LEU A 15 -8.93 -12.33 -2.28
CA LEU A 15 -7.64 -12.45 -1.57
C LEU A 15 -6.44 -12.15 -2.49
N LYS A 16 -6.46 -12.58 -3.75
CA LYS A 16 -5.38 -12.22 -4.69
C LYS A 16 -5.33 -10.72 -4.95
N ARG A 17 -6.51 -10.09 -5.13
CA ARG A 17 -6.60 -8.65 -5.38
C ARG A 17 -6.16 -7.86 -4.16
N SER A 18 -6.50 -8.26 -2.93
CA SER A 18 -5.98 -7.58 -1.73
C SER A 18 -4.47 -7.66 -1.67
N LYS A 19 -3.88 -8.85 -1.87
CA LYS A 19 -2.41 -8.99 -1.92
C LYS A 19 -1.79 -8.09 -2.98
N SER A 20 -2.36 -8.06 -4.19
CA SER A 20 -1.85 -7.19 -5.27
C SER A 20 -1.93 -5.70 -4.92
N LEU A 21 -2.92 -5.29 -4.13
CA LEU A 21 -3.04 -3.91 -3.65
C LEU A 21 -1.98 -3.60 -2.59
N CYS A 22 -1.72 -4.51 -1.64
CA CYS A 22 -0.61 -4.39 -0.69
C CYS A 22 0.73 -4.25 -1.43
N ASP A 23 1.01 -5.13 -2.39
CA ASP A 23 2.24 -5.05 -3.21
C ASP A 23 2.37 -3.70 -3.94
N SER A 24 1.24 -3.18 -4.46
CA SER A 24 1.18 -1.88 -5.13
C SER A 24 1.42 -0.72 -4.17
N TRP A 25 0.90 -0.84 -2.94
CA TRP A 25 1.15 0.12 -1.87
C TRP A 25 2.64 0.14 -1.50
N TYR A 26 3.24 -1.01 -1.21
CA TYR A 26 4.68 -1.09 -0.89
C TYR A 26 5.56 -0.50 -1.98
N THR A 27 5.23 -0.76 -3.25
CA THR A 27 5.94 -0.16 -4.38
C THR A 27 5.80 1.37 -4.38
N THR A 28 4.58 1.87 -4.19
CA THR A 28 4.29 3.31 -4.14
C THR A 28 5.00 3.98 -2.95
N GLN A 29 5.04 3.31 -1.80
CA GLN A 29 5.75 3.76 -0.60
C GLN A 29 7.25 3.85 -0.85
N SER A 30 7.88 2.79 -1.36
CA SER A 30 9.31 2.77 -1.68
C SER A 30 9.69 3.90 -2.65
N ASP A 31 8.92 4.06 -3.73
CA ASP A 31 9.17 5.12 -4.72
C ASP A 31 9.00 6.52 -4.12
N SER A 32 8.01 6.71 -3.25
CA SER A 32 7.79 8.00 -2.58
C SER A 32 8.93 8.36 -1.62
N ILE A 33 9.50 7.36 -0.91
CA ILE A 33 10.67 7.57 -0.04
C ILE A 33 11.88 8.03 -0.87
N ASN A 34 12.11 7.45 -2.04
CA ASN A 34 13.21 7.86 -2.92
C ASN A 34 13.08 9.32 -3.36
N VAL A 35 11.84 9.79 -3.61
CA VAL A 35 11.59 11.21 -3.92
C VAL A 35 11.82 12.09 -2.69
N LEU A 36 11.35 11.69 -1.51
CA LEU A 36 11.63 12.44 -0.28
C LEU A 36 13.14 12.53 -0.01
N GLN A 37 13.90 11.44 -0.15
CA GLN A 37 15.36 11.47 -0.02
C GLN A 37 16.00 12.44 -1.03
N SER A 38 15.50 12.49 -2.26
CA SER A 38 15.95 13.45 -3.27
C SER A 38 15.70 14.90 -2.85
N ILE A 39 14.55 15.19 -2.22
CA ILE A 39 14.26 16.51 -1.66
C ILE A 39 15.23 16.84 -0.51
N SER A 40 15.48 15.89 0.39
CA SER A 40 16.43 16.04 1.50
C SER A 40 17.84 16.40 0.99
N ASN A 41 18.28 15.74 -0.09
CA ASN A 41 19.55 16.05 -0.75
C ASN A 41 19.59 17.48 -1.30
N VAL A 42 18.51 17.95 -1.95
CA VAL A 42 18.44 19.33 -2.47
C VAL A 42 18.45 20.34 -1.32
N ILE A 43 17.76 20.07 -0.20
CA ILE A 43 17.80 20.91 1.00
C ILE A 43 19.22 21.02 1.55
N SER A 44 19.92 19.89 1.69
CA SER A 44 21.31 19.85 2.15
C SER A 44 22.25 20.63 1.22
N GLN A 45 22.15 20.41 -0.10
CA GLN A 45 22.94 21.13 -1.11
C GLN A 45 22.68 22.64 -1.07
N ARG A 46 21.43 23.05 -0.87
CA ARG A 46 21.05 24.45 -0.80
C ARG A 46 21.62 25.13 0.45
N SER A 47 21.63 24.45 1.60
CA SER A 47 22.33 24.95 2.79
C SER A 47 23.81 25.20 2.50
N ALA A 48 24.51 24.19 1.96
CA ALA A 48 25.93 24.31 1.61
C ALA A 48 26.19 25.43 0.58
N THR A 49 25.26 25.67 -0.34
CA THR A 49 25.34 26.74 -1.34
C THR A 49 25.28 28.14 -0.71
N TYR A 50 24.54 28.30 0.39
CA TYR A 50 24.53 29.54 1.16
C TYR A 50 25.75 29.69 2.07
N ASP A 51 26.25 28.58 2.63
CA ASP A 51 27.34 28.59 3.61
C ASP A 51 28.73 28.81 2.98
N LEU A 52 28.92 28.47 1.69
CA LEU A 52 30.24 28.47 1.02
C LEU A 52 30.28 29.29 -0.30
N PRO A 53 29.91 30.58 -0.30
CA PRO A 53 29.87 31.39 -1.52
C PRO A 53 31.24 31.56 -2.20
N ILE A 54 32.31 31.78 -1.40
CA ILE A 54 33.67 31.98 -1.91
C ILE A 54 34.17 30.73 -2.63
N THR A 55 33.95 29.54 -2.05
CA THR A 55 34.33 28.28 -2.68
C THR A 55 33.61 28.05 -4.01
N LEU A 56 32.37 28.50 -4.16
CA LEU A 56 31.65 28.42 -5.44
C LEU A 56 32.25 29.34 -6.50
N GLU A 57 32.59 30.57 -6.11
CA GLU A 57 33.27 31.54 -6.99
C GLU A 57 34.63 31.02 -7.46
N ASP A 58 35.43 30.43 -6.56
CA ASP A 58 36.72 29.82 -6.87
C ASP A 58 36.63 28.70 -7.93
N HIS A 59 35.48 28.04 -8.03
CA HIS A 59 35.20 27.01 -9.03
C HIS A 59 34.40 27.52 -10.25
N GLY A 60 34.23 28.84 -10.38
CA GLY A 60 33.50 29.46 -11.48
C GLY A 60 31.99 29.20 -11.46
N VAL A 61 31.43 28.82 -10.31
CA VAL A 61 29.99 28.53 -10.16
C VAL A 61 29.22 29.81 -9.86
N ILE A 62 28.28 30.16 -10.72
CA ILE A 62 27.39 31.31 -10.52
C ILE A 62 26.31 30.94 -9.49
N GLN A 63 26.51 31.35 -8.23
CA GLN A 63 25.64 31.00 -7.10
C GLN A 63 24.14 31.30 -7.36
N PRO A 64 23.73 32.47 -7.90
CA PRO A 64 22.31 32.72 -8.20
C PRO A 64 21.71 31.72 -9.18
N ARG A 65 22.47 31.29 -10.19
CA ARG A 65 22.02 30.31 -11.19
C ARG A 65 21.89 28.92 -10.56
N LEU A 66 22.82 28.53 -9.68
CA LEU A 66 22.74 27.27 -8.95
C LEU A 66 21.51 27.23 -8.03
N LEU A 67 21.26 28.29 -7.28
CA LEU A 67 20.09 28.41 -6.41
C LEU A 67 18.77 28.37 -7.19
N PHE A 68 18.74 28.98 -8.38
CA PHE A 68 17.59 28.90 -9.28
C PHE A 68 17.33 27.45 -9.71
N ASN A 69 18.35 26.74 -10.21
CA ASN A 69 18.22 25.33 -10.62
C ASN A 69 17.78 24.41 -9.46
N GLN A 70 18.32 24.64 -8.25
CA GLN A 70 17.92 23.89 -7.05
C GLN A 70 16.45 24.14 -6.69
N THR A 71 15.97 25.37 -6.88
CA THR A 71 14.56 25.72 -6.64
C THR A 71 13.64 25.02 -7.64
N GLU A 72 13.95 25.06 -8.94
CA GLU A 72 13.19 24.35 -9.97
C GLU A 72 13.17 22.83 -9.73
N SER A 73 14.31 22.25 -9.35
CA SER A 73 14.42 20.83 -9.01
C SER A 73 13.52 20.47 -7.82
N MET A 74 13.53 21.30 -6.78
CA MET A 74 12.70 21.10 -5.59
C MET A 74 11.20 21.19 -5.91
N GLU A 75 10.78 22.14 -6.75
CA GLU A 75 9.40 22.24 -7.22
C GLU A 75 8.96 20.99 -7.98
N ALA A 76 9.80 20.51 -8.90
CA ALA A 76 9.52 19.28 -9.65
C ALA A 76 9.38 18.06 -8.73
N LEU A 77 10.23 17.95 -7.70
CA LEU A 77 10.15 16.89 -6.70
C LEU A 77 8.88 16.99 -5.84
N PHE A 78 8.44 18.20 -5.46
CA PHE A 78 7.17 18.37 -4.76
C PHE A 78 5.96 18.00 -5.61
N GLN A 79 5.99 18.29 -6.91
CA GLN A 79 4.94 17.83 -7.81
C GLN A 79 4.90 16.29 -7.90
N LYS A 80 6.07 15.63 -7.92
CA LYS A 80 6.14 14.16 -7.81
C LYS A 80 5.56 13.64 -6.50
N MET A 81 5.81 14.31 -5.37
CA MET A 81 5.21 13.92 -4.09
C MET A 81 3.68 14.07 -4.08
N LYS A 82 3.14 15.14 -4.67
CA LYS A 82 1.69 15.30 -4.85
C LYS A 82 1.09 14.18 -5.69
N PHE A 83 1.78 13.78 -6.75
CA PHE A 83 1.38 12.64 -7.57
C PHE A 83 1.34 11.32 -6.78
N PHE A 84 2.31 11.08 -5.88
CA PHE A 84 2.26 9.90 -5.01
C PHE A 84 1.08 9.92 -4.03
N ILE A 85 0.71 11.09 -3.49
CA ILE A 85 -0.51 11.22 -2.68
C ILE A 85 -1.77 10.83 -3.47
N THR A 86 -1.89 11.28 -4.72
CA THR A 86 -3.00 10.86 -5.58
C THR A 86 -3.01 9.34 -5.80
N LYS A 87 -1.83 8.73 -6.06
CA LYS A 87 -1.72 7.27 -6.18
C LYS A 87 -2.16 6.51 -4.92
N PHE A 88 -1.80 7.00 -3.73
CA PHE A 88 -2.29 6.39 -2.48
C PHE A 88 -3.81 6.53 -2.35
N GLY A 89 -4.38 7.66 -2.75
CA GLY A 89 -5.84 7.85 -2.85
C GLY A 89 -6.49 6.82 -3.76
N ASP A 90 -5.96 6.62 -4.97
CA ASP A 90 -6.47 5.62 -5.92
C ASP A 90 -6.39 4.19 -5.36
N LEU A 91 -5.34 3.86 -4.60
CA LEU A 91 -5.21 2.57 -3.92
C LEU A 91 -6.25 2.41 -2.80
N ASN A 92 -6.49 3.46 -2.02
CA ASN A 92 -7.50 3.47 -0.97
C ASN A 92 -8.92 3.28 -1.53
N ASP A 93 -9.23 3.91 -2.67
CA ASP A 93 -10.51 3.69 -3.37
C ASP A 93 -10.64 2.25 -3.86
N LYS A 94 -9.55 1.63 -4.33
CA LYS A 94 -9.53 0.21 -4.71
C LYS A 94 -9.73 -0.72 -3.50
N PHE A 95 -9.14 -0.40 -2.36
CA PHE A 95 -9.39 -1.14 -1.11
C PHE A 95 -10.85 -1.06 -0.69
N HIS A 96 -11.45 0.14 -0.74
CA HIS A 96 -12.85 0.32 -0.42
C HIS A 96 -13.78 -0.46 -1.38
N ASN A 97 -13.49 -0.45 -2.68
CA ASN A 97 -14.23 -1.27 -3.64
C ASN A 97 -14.11 -2.78 -3.33
N LEU A 98 -12.93 -3.24 -2.91
CA LEU A 98 -12.72 -4.63 -2.51
C LEU A 98 -13.51 -5.00 -1.25
N GLU A 99 -13.60 -4.08 -0.28
CA GLU A 99 -14.43 -4.23 0.92
C GLU A 99 -15.93 -4.36 0.57
N LEU A 100 -16.43 -3.53 -0.36
CA LEU A 100 -17.82 -3.63 -0.85
C LEU A 100 -18.07 -4.96 -1.57
N GLU A 101 -17.11 -5.46 -2.35
CA GLU A 101 -17.20 -6.77 -2.99
C GLU A 101 -17.25 -7.90 -1.94
N ALA A 102 -16.42 -7.85 -0.91
CA ALA A 102 -16.41 -8.82 0.19
C ALA A 102 -17.73 -8.79 0.99
N SER A 103 -18.28 -7.62 1.27
CA SER A 103 -19.58 -7.47 1.94
C SER A 103 -20.72 -8.11 1.13
N ARG A 104 -20.73 -7.91 -0.20
CA ARG A 104 -21.71 -8.55 -1.09
C ARG A 104 -21.57 -10.07 -1.10
N LEU A 105 -20.36 -10.61 -0.92
CA LEU A 105 -20.15 -12.05 -0.82
C LEU A 105 -20.81 -12.61 0.44
N VAL A 106 -20.66 -11.94 1.59
CA VAL A 106 -21.34 -12.30 2.85
C VAL A 106 -22.85 -12.22 2.73
N ALA A 107 -23.37 -11.12 2.15
CA ALA A 107 -24.81 -10.97 1.95
C ALA A 107 -25.40 -12.10 1.09
N LYS A 108 -24.67 -12.54 0.06
CA LYS A 108 -25.08 -13.68 -0.78
C LYS A 108 -25.06 -15.00 -0.01
N SER A 109 -24.01 -15.27 0.76
CA SER A 109 -23.89 -16.54 1.49
C SER A 109 -25.00 -16.72 2.53
N LEU A 110 -25.47 -15.64 3.17
CA LEU A 110 -26.60 -15.65 4.12
C LEU A 110 -27.96 -15.97 3.49
N THR A 111 -28.13 -15.73 2.18
CA THR A 111 -29.41 -15.96 1.48
C THR A 111 -29.60 -17.38 0.94
N LEU A 112 -28.56 -18.22 0.96
CA LEU A 112 -28.64 -19.58 0.44
C LEU A 112 -28.76 -20.63 1.56
N PRO A 113 -29.69 -21.59 1.44
CA PRO A 113 -29.82 -22.67 2.42
C PRO A 113 -28.59 -23.58 2.40
N SER A 114 -28.01 -23.82 3.58
CA SER A 114 -26.87 -24.73 3.78
C SER A 114 -27.28 -26.18 3.48
N LYS A 115 -27.11 -26.63 2.24
CA LYS A 115 -27.25 -28.06 1.92
C LYS A 115 -26.00 -28.80 2.42
N SER A 116 -26.18 -29.79 3.29
CA SER A 116 -25.12 -30.73 3.68
C SER A 116 -24.84 -31.71 2.55
N TYR A 117 -23.57 -31.98 2.26
CA TYR A 117 -23.14 -32.88 1.19
C TYR A 117 -22.12 -33.92 1.75
N PRO A 118 -21.89 -35.06 1.05
CA PRO A 118 -21.21 -36.25 1.60
C PRO A 118 -19.66 -36.21 1.61
N LEU A 119 -19.12 -36.61 2.77
CA LEU A 119 -17.78 -36.39 3.36
C LEU A 119 -16.49 -36.77 2.59
N SER A 120 -16.44 -37.55 1.51
CA SER A 120 -15.14 -38.11 1.05
C SER A 120 -14.25 -37.16 0.23
N THR A 121 -14.84 -36.32 -0.63
CA THR A 121 -14.15 -35.21 -1.32
C THR A 121 -14.36 -33.88 -0.57
N GLU A 122 -15.34 -33.86 0.33
CA GLU A 122 -15.79 -32.73 1.13
C GLU A 122 -14.75 -32.30 2.18
N SER A 123 -14.03 -33.23 2.84
CA SER A 123 -13.09 -32.86 3.90
C SER A 123 -11.93 -31.98 3.40
N MET A 124 -11.38 -32.25 2.21
CA MET A 124 -10.34 -31.39 1.63
C MET A 124 -10.91 -30.07 1.08
N ILE A 125 -12.14 -30.08 0.56
CA ILE A 125 -12.82 -28.89 0.06
C ILE A 125 -13.21 -27.96 1.23
N GLN A 126 -13.70 -28.51 2.34
CA GLN A 126 -14.05 -27.81 3.58
C GLN A 126 -12.81 -27.21 4.28
N VAL A 127 -11.67 -27.90 4.26
CA VAL A 127 -10.40 -27.36 4.81
C VAL A 127 -9.93 -26.11 4.06
N THR A 128 -10.28 -25.98 2.77
CA THR A 128 -9.96 -24.77 1.97
C THR A 128 -11.00 -23.68 1.99
N ALA A 129 -12.27 -23.99 2.23
CA ALA A 129 -13.33 -22.99 2.21
C ALA A 129 -13.08 -22.01 3.36
N VAL A 130 -12.64 -20.79 3.04
CA VAL A 130 -12.74 -19.70 4.01
C VAL A 130 -14.21 -19.32 4.06
N ASP A 131 -14.75 -19.20 5.26
CA ASP A 131 -16.04 -18.55 5.45
C ASP A 131 -16.00 -17.14 4.83
N PRO A 132 -16.95 -16.78 3.95
CA PRO A 132 -17.12 -15.41 3.46
C PRO A 132 -17.05 -14.34 4.56
N SER A 133 -17.55 -14.64 5.76
CA SER A 133 -17.49 -13.73 6.90
C SER A 133 -16.04 -13.41 7.30
N HIS A 134 -15.19 -14.44 7.38
CA HIS A 134 -13.79 -14.29 7.72
C HIS A 134 -13.01 -13.55 6.63
N ILE A 135 -13.32 -13.77 5.35
CA ILE A 135 -12.74 -12.97 4.26
C ILE A 135 -13.11 -11.49 4.43
N TYR A 136 -14.38 -11.20 4.67
CA TYR A 136 -14.82 -9.83 4.89
C TYR A 136 -14.09 -9.17 6.07
N ASP A 137 -13.95 -9.87 7.20
CA ASP A 137 -13.22 -9.36 8.37
C ASP A 137 -11.76 -9.01 8.03
N MET A 138 -11.07 -9.89 7.29
CA MET A 138 -9.69 -9.62 6.86
C MET A 138 -9.60 -8.41 5.93
N ILE A 139 -10.49 -8.33 4.92
CA ILE A 139 -10.51 -7.24 3.95
C ILE A 139 -10.89 -5.91 4.61
N SER A 140 -11.85 -5.91 5.54
CA SER A 140 -12.28 -4.70 6.25
C SER A 140 -11.18 -4.18 7.16
N LYS A 141 -10.50 -5.05 7.93
CA LYS A 141 -9.31 -4.68 8.71
C LYS A 141 -8.24 -4.05 7.82
N LEU A 142 -7.93 -4.70 6.70
CA LEU A 142 -6.96 -4.20 5.74
C LEU A 142 -7.36 -2.82 5.19
N CYS A 143 -8.61 -2.66 4.79
CA CYS A 143 -9.11 -1.36 4.32
C CYS A 143 -9.01 -0.27 5.39
N SER A 144 -9.26 -0.58 6.67
CA SER A 144 -9.13 0.38 7.77
C SER A 144 -7.69 0.84 7.95
N MET A 145 -6.74 -0.11 8.05
CA MET A 145 -5.31 0.18 8.24
C MET A 145 -4.75 1.08 7.14
N TYR A 146 -5.02 0.73 5.88
CA TYR A 146 -4.53 1.49 4.73
C TYR A 146 -5.20 2.86 4.59
N ARG A 147 -6.47 3.00 5.02
CA ARG A 147 -7.17 4.29 5.06
C ARG A 147 -6.61 5.21 6.13
N GLU A 148 -6.35 4.67 7.32
CA GLU A 148 -5.71 5.41 8.41
C GLU A 148 -4.32 5.88 8.00
N GLU A 149 -3.52 4.99 7.41
CA GLU A 149 -2.18 5.34 6.93
C GLU A 149 -2.23 6.39 5.80
N PHE A 150 -3.16 6.27 4.85
CA PHE A 150 -3.35 7.28 3.81
C PHE A 150 -3.72 8.64 4.39
N THR A 151 -4.61 8.66 5.38
CA THR A 151 -5.02 9.90 6.06
C THR A 151 -3.82 10.54 6.75
N TYR A 152 -3.03 9.74 7.46
CA TYR A 152 -1.80 10.20 8.10
C TYR A 152 -0.79 10.78 7.11
N LYS A 153 -0.51 10.07 6.00
CA LYS A 153 0.38 10.56 4.92
C LYS A 153 -0.14 11.86 4.29
N SER A 154 -1.45 11.98 4.10
CA SER A 154 -2.07 13.21 3.56
C SER A 154 -1.84 14.41 4.48
N ILE A 155 -1.97 14.21 5.80
CA ILE A 155 -1.68 15.24 6.81
C ILE A 155 -0.19 15.61 6.80
N LEU A 156 0.71 14.63 6.73
CA LEU A 156 2.16 14.87 6.63
C LEU A 156 2.50 15.75 5.41
N ILE A 157 1.90 15.49 4.24
CA ILE A 157 2.14 16.32 3.05
C ILE A 157 1.49 17.70 3.17
N SER A 158 0.30 17.83 3.77
CA SER A 158 -0.30 19.16 3.98
C SER A 158 0.53 20.06 4.90
N THR A 159 1.38 19.46 5.73
CA THR A 159 2.27 20.17 6.66
C THR A 159 3.70 20.31 6.10
N LEU A 160 3.98 19.82 4.89
CA LEU A 160 5.30 19.77 4.26
C LEU A 160 5.98 21.14 4.19
N SER A 161 5.25 22.21 3.89
CA SER A 161 5.79 23.58 3.83
C SER A 161 6.42 24.02 5.16
N THR A 162 5.93 23.51 6.29
CA THR A 162 6.46 23.76 7.64
C THR A 162 7.73 22.95 7.94
N TYR A 163 7.92 21.80 7.29
CA TYR A 163 9.07 20.92 7.53
C TYR A 163 10.28 21.20 6.63
N VAL A 164 10.10 21.97 5.55
CA VAL A 164 11.18 22.29 4.59
C VAL A 164 12.11 23.38 5.10
N SER A 165 11.85 23.95 6.29
CA SER A 165 12.65 25.04 6.85
C SER A 165 14.06 24.61 7.28
N THR A 166 14.26 23.35 7.66
CA THR A 166 15.58 22.81 8.05
C THR A 166 15.74 21.36 7.60
N TYR A 167 16.98 20.94 7.38
CA TYR A 167 17.30 19.55 7.05
C TYR A 167 16.78 18.56 8.10
N ASP A 168 16.97 18.87 9.40
CA ASP A 168 16.55 17.99 10.50
C ASP A 168 15.04 17.79 10.57
N GLN A 169 14.26 18.87 10.36
CA GLN A 169 12.80 18.79 10.31
C GLN A 169 12.34 17.94 9.11
N PHE A 170 12.99 18.09 7.97
CA PHE A 170 12.68 17.30 6.79
C PHE A 170 13.05 15.82 6.97
N GLN A 171 14.16 15.54 7.63
CA GLN A 171 14.57 14.18 7.95
C GLN A 171 13.62 13.50 8.95
N ASN A 172 13.08 14.26 9.91
CA ASN A 172 12.01 13.77 10.79
C ASN A 172 10.77 13.37 9.98
N LEU A 173 10.36 14.19 9.00
CA LEU A 173 9.27 13.84 8.10
C LEU A 173 9.53 12.54 7.33
N ILE A 174 10.74 12.35 6.79
CA ILE A 174 11.13 11.10 6.12
C ILE A 174 10.99 9.90 7.06
N ASN A 175 11.50 10.02 8.30
CA ASN A 175 11.43 8.96 9.28
C ASN A 175 9.98 8.59 9.58
N ARG A 176 9.13 9.59 9.85
CA ARG A 176 7.69 9.40 10.10
C ARG A 176 6.96 8.80 8.90
N TRP A 177 7.34 9.20 7.69
CA TRP A 177 6.77 8.66 6.45
C TRP A 177 7.11 7.19 6.24
N SER A 178 8.31 6.78 6.65
CA SER A 178 8.87 5.44 6.40
C SER A 178 8.35 4.37 7.36
N VAL A 179 7.86 4.75 8.54
CA VAL A 179 7.45 3.80 9.60
C VAL A 179 6.14 3.08 9.31
N GLU A 180 5.23 3.69 8.53
CA GLU A 180 3.90 3.12 8.23
C GLU A 180 3.13 2.63 9.48
N SER A 181 3.03 3.49 10.49
CA SER A 181 2.61 3.12 11.86
C SER A 181 1.21 2.52 11.98
N HIS A 182 0.36 2.65 10.97
CA HIS A 182 -1.01 2.14 10.98
C HIS A 182 -1.17 0.82 10.19
N ILE A 183 -0.08 0.29 9.61
CA ILE A 183 -0.10 -0.99 8.89
C ILE A 183 0.39 -2.10 9.82
N ASP A 184 -0.48 -3.05 10.12
CA ASP A 184 -0.13 -4.32 10.78
C ASP A 184 0.07 -5.43 9.73
N ASP A 185 1.31 -5.85 9.56
CA ASP A 185 1.71 -6.91 8.64
C ASP A 185 1.03 -8.26 8.91
N GLN A 186 0.45 -8.48 10.10
CA GLN A 186 -0.13 -9.76 10.46
C GLN A 186 -1.30 -10.13 9.54
N VAL A 187 -2.21 -9.18 9.26
CA VAL A 187 -3.35 -9.44 8.37
C VAL A 187 -2.88 -9.78 6.96
N GLU A 188 -1.80 -9.15 6.50
CA GLU A 188 -1.23 -9.44 5.18
C GLU A 188 -0.60 -10.83 5.11
N LYS A 189 0.14 -11.22 6.15
CA LYS A 189 0.70 -12.57 6.29
C LYS A 189 -0.40 -13.61 6.25
N ASP A 190 -1.48 -13.40 6.98
CA ASP A 190 -2.63 -14.30 7.01
C ASP A 190 -3.27 -14.45 5.60
N ILE A 191 -3.42 -13.35 4.85
CA ILE A 191 -3.91 -13.38 3.46
C ILE A 191 -2.98 -14.21 2.58
N VAL A 192 -1.67 -13.98 2.67
CA VAL A 192 -0.67 -14.70 1.88
C VAL A 192 -0.68 -16.19 2.20
N GLU A 193 -0.75 -16.57 3.48
CA GLU A 193 -0.86 -17.95 3.92
C GLU A 193 -2.14 -18.60 3.38
N ARG A 194 -3.26 -17.89 3.42
CA ARG A 194 -4.53 -18.40 2.89
C ARG A 194 -4.46 -18.62 1.38
N ILE A 195 -3.85 -17.71 0.63
CA ILE A 195 -3.59 -17.88 -0.82
C ILE A 195 -2.72 -19.12 -1.08
N LYS A 196 -1.67 -19.35 -0.28
CA LYS A 196 -0.79 -20.53 -0.40
C LYS A 196 -1.57 -21.82 -0.14
N LEU A 197 -2.37 -21.86 0.92
CA LEU A 197 -3.22 -23.02 1.25
C LEU A 197 -4.20 -23.33 0.10
N TYR A 198 -4.86 -22.31 -0.46
CA TYR A 198 -5.74 -22.49 -1.63
C TYR A 198 -5.03 -23.09 -2.83
N LYS A 199 -3.83 -22.59 -3.15
CA LYS A 199 -3.02 -23.11 -4.28
C LYS A 199 -2.59 -24.55 -4.05
N LEU A 200 -2.12 -24.88 -2.84
CA LEU A 200 -1.65 -26.22 -2.49
C LEU A 200 -2.77 -27.24 -2.65
N VAL A 201 -3.95 -26.97 -2.10
CA VAL A 201 -5.06 -27.91 -2.18
C VAL A 201 -5.62 -28.01 -3.60
N LYS A 202 -5.62 -26.91 -4.37
CA LYS A 202 -5.97 -26.99 -5.80
C LYS A 202 -5.06 -27.98 -6.54
N VAL A 203 -3.75 -27.92 -6.32
CA VAL A 203 -2.80 -28.86 -6.93
C VAL A 203 -3.06 -30.29 -6.48
N VAL A 204 -3.28 -30.55 -5.19
CA VAL A 204 -3.57 -31.90 -4.67
C VAL A 204 -4.85 -32.48 -5.30
N LEU A 205 -5.90 -31.67 -5.44
CA LEU A 205 -7.16 -32.08 -6.07
C LEU A 205 -7.03 -32.35 -7.57
N GLU A 206 -6.15 -31.63 -8.26
CA GLU A 206 -5.90 -31.80 -9.70
C GLU A 206 -4.93 -32.96 -9.98
N SER A 207 -4.03 -33.28 -9.04
CA SER A 207 -3.01 -34.34 -9.16
C SER A 207 -3.50 -35.72 -8.68
N GLY A 208 -4.58 -35.76 -7.89
CA GLY A 208 -5.22 -37.00 -7.42
C GLY A 208 -6.26 -37.57 -8.40
N LYS A 209 -6.29 -37.06 -9.63
CA LYS A 209 -7.02 -37.63 -10.78
C LYS A 209 -6.07 -38.40 -11.67
#